data_AF-A0AAP2Z1H9-F1
#
_entry.id   AF-A0AAP2Z1H9-F1
#
_cell.length_a   1.000
_cell.length_b   1.000
_cell.length_c   1.000
_cell.angle_alpha   90.00
_cell.angle_beta   90.00
_cell.angle_gamma   90.00
#
_symmetry.space_group_name_H-M   'P 1'
#
loop_
_entity.id
_entity.type
_entity.pdbx_description
1 polymer ?
#
loop_
_entity_poly.entity_id
_entity_poly.type
_entity_poly.pdbx_seq_one_letter_code
_entity_poly.pdbx_strand_id
1 'polypeptide(L)'
;MTTEEECLTALQRAADQLGESPTKAQYEELGMTPSASTILRVVGGWNAAKREVNLETEPSSGTRTAPKPEGLELPDDMEWDELSQDQRWHYKHAEWNTERSLRRRESHRAWANKLQRRRGGCTRCDETNPVCLDFHHVDEEEKEMAVGKMIAFGYAKERIEDEIEKCIVLCANCHRKEHYDESTF
;
A
#
# COMPACT_ATOMS: atom_id res chain seq x y z
N MET A 1 16.29 -8.62 39.45
CA MET A 1 15.54 -7.67 38.58
C MET A 1 16.32 -6.37 38.61
N THR A 2 16.62 -5.78 37.46
CA THR A 2 17.37 -4.52 37.42
C THR A 2 16.56 -3.39 38.04
N THR A 3 17.15 -2.64 38.97
CA THR A 3 16.49 -1.51 39.64
C THR A 3 16.69 -0.20 38.88
N GLU A 4 15.88 0.80 39.23
CA GLU A 4 16.03 2.16 38.71
C GLU A 4 17.38 2.78 39.09
N GLU A 5 17.81 2.60 40.33
CA GLU A 5 19.11 3.06 40.83
C GLU A 5 20.30 2.45 40.06
N GLU A 6 20.23 1.17 39.72
CA GLU A 6 21.25 0.50 38.88
C GLU A 6 21.30 1.09 37.47
N CYS A 7 20.16 1.46 36.91
CA CYS A 7 20.06 2.11 35.59
C CYS A 7 20.68 3.52 35.61
N LEU A 8 20.36 4.32 36.62
CA LEU A 8 20.89 5.68 36.78
C LEU A 8 22.40 5.68 37.06
N THR A 9 22.88 4.75 37.91
CA THR A 9 24.30 4.60 38.20
C THR A 9 25.11 4.22 36.97
N ALA A 10 24.60 3.30 36.14
CA ALA A 10 25.27 2.92 34.91
C ALA A 10 25.32 4.09 33.91
N LEU A 11 24.25 4.89 33.82
CA LEU A 11 24.21 6.08 32.98
C LEU A 11 25.22 7.15 33.43
N GLN A 12 25.37 7.37 34.74
CA GLN A 12 26.37 8.29 35.29
C GLN A 12 27.80 7.82 34.98
N ARG A 13 28.09 6.52 35.16
CA ARG A 13 29.42 5.95 34.83
C ARG A 13 29.77 6.11 33.35
N ALA A 14 28.79 5.97 32.47
CA ALA A 14 28.98 6.21 31.04
C ALA A 14 29.30 7.68 30.75
N ALA A 15 28.64 8.61 31.44
CA ALA A 15 28.97 10.03 31.33
C ALA A 15 30.39 10.34 31.82
N ASP A 16 30.78 9.78 32.98
CA ASP A 16 32.11 9.96 33.54
C ASP A 16 33.21 9.41 32.62
N GLN A 17 32.94 8.29 31.93
CA GLN A 17 33.89 7.67 30.98
C GLN A 17 34.04 8.48 29.68
N LEU A 18 32.98 9.11 29.20
CA LEU A 18 33.02 9.94 27.98
C LEU A 18 33.45 11.39 28.25
N GLY A 19 33.32 11.85 29.50
CA GLY A 19 33.51 13.26 29.87
C GLY A 19 32.37 14.18 29.39
N GLU A 20 31.27 13.61 28.89
CA GLU A 20 30.11 14.31 28.35
C GLU A 20 28.82 13.51 28.59
N SER A 21 27.66 14.13 28.35
CA SER A 21 26.37 13.45 28.49
C SER A 21 26.17 12.41 27.37
N PRO A 22 26.09 11.09 27.67
CA PRO A 22 26.13 10.03 26.67
C PRO A 22 24.87 10.00 25.80
N THR A 23 25.00 9.96 24.47
CA THR A 23 23.89 9.55 23.60
C THR A 23 23.57 8.06 23.84
N LYS A 24 22.37 7.63 23.42
CA LYS A 24 21.98 6.22 23.53
C LYS A 24 22.97 5.31 22.77
N ALA A 25 23.41 5.74 21.59
CA ALA A 25 24.37 5.00 20.77
C ALA A 25 25.74 4.90 21.46
N GLN A 26 26.29 6.00 21.97
CA GLN A 26 27.56 5.98 22.71
C GLN A 26 27.49 5.08 23.95
N TYR A 27 26.38 5.08 24.69
CA TYR A 27 26.20 4.18 25.82
C TYR A 27 26.18 2.69 25.41
N GLU A 28 25.53 2.36 24.29
CA GLU A 28 25.50 1.00 23.74
C GLU A 28 26.90 0.57 23.24
N GLU A 29 27.65 1.46 22.61
CA GLU A 29 29.03 1.22 22.16
C GLU A 29 30.01 0.96 23.30
N LEU A 30 29.82 1.61 24.46
CA LEU A 30 30.60 1.34 25.67
C LEU A 30 30.35 -0.05 26.27
N GLY A 31 29.35 -0.79 25.78
CA GLY A 31 29.01 -2.12 26.29
C GLY A 31 28.50 -2.11 27.73
N MET A 32 27.91 -0.99 28.16
CA MET A 32 27.46 -0.79 29.54
C MET A 32 26.30 -1.73 29.93
N THR A 33 26.29 -2.12 31.19
CA THR A 33 25.21 -2.89 31.80
C THR A 33 24.62 -2.12 33.00
N PRO A 34 23.29 -1.94 33.09
CA PRO A 34 22.23 -2.52 32.25
C PRO A 34 22.15 -1.93 30.83
N SER A 35 21.59 -2.67 29.88
CA SER A 35 21.47 -2.20 28.49
C SER A 35 20.58 -0.95 28.37
N ALA A 36 20.78 -0.13 27.33
CA ALA A 36 19.97 1.06 27.12
C ALA A 36 18.46 0.74 27.06
N SER A 37 18.06 -0.36 26.42
CA SER A 37 16.66 -0.83 26.40
C SER A 37 16.11 -1.16 27.79
N THR A 38 16.96 -1.61 28.72
CA THR A 38 16.58 -1.85 30.11
C THR A 38 16.35 -0.52 30.83
N ILE A 39 17.22 0.47 30.64
CA ILE A 39 17.07 1.83 31.18
C ILE A 39 15.76 2.46 30.68
N LEU A 40 15.47 2.38 29.38
CA LEU A 40 14.21 2.90 28.81
C LEU A 40 12.98 2.28 29.47
N ARG A 41 13.01 0.95 29.70
CA ARG A 41 11.88 0.21 30.27
C ARG A 41 11.69 0.46 31.76
N VAL A 42 12.77 0.58 32.52
CA VAL A 42 12.74 0.73 33.98
C VAL A 42 12.49 2.18 34.39
N VAL A 43 13.17 3.14 33.75
CA VAL A 43 13.12 4.58 34.09
C VAL A 43 12.05 5.33 33.28
N GLY A 44 11.49 4.71 32.23
CA GLY A 44 10.43 5.31 31.41
C GLY A 44 10.92 6.26 30.32
N GLY A 45 12.24 6.38 30.11
CA GLY A 45 12.80 7.09 28.96
C GLY A 45 14.28 7.47 29.12
N TRP A 46 14.98 7.62 27.99
CA TRP A 46 16.41 7.98 27.99
C TRP A 46 16.66 9.39 28.54
N ASN A 47 15.92 10.37 28.04
CA ASN A 47 16.01 11.74 28.54
C ASN A 47 15.42 11.88 29.96
N ALA A 48 14.53 10.98 30.38
CA ALA A 48 14.08 10.93 31.78
C ALA A 48 15.23 10.50 32.69
N ALA A 49 15.91 9.39 32.35
CA ALA A 49 17.06 8.91 33.10
C ALA A 49 18.19 9.95 33.18
N LYS A 50 18.50 10.66 32.09
CA LYS A 50 19.49 11.74 32.11
C LYS A 50 19.14 12.87 33.09
N ARG A 51 17.87 13.25 33.19
CA ARG A 51 17.43 14.30 34.13
C ARG A 51 17.61 13.90 35.59
N GLU A 52 17.32 12.64 35.91
CA GLU A 52 17.49 12.12 37.28
C GLU A 52 18.95 12.19 37.77
N VAL A 53 19.92 12.10 36.85
CA VAL A 53 21.35 12.21 37.17
C VAL A 53 21.97 13.55 36.75
N ASN A 54 21.14 14.57 36.49
CA ASN A 54 21.59 15.92 36.09
C ASN A 54 22.52 15.96 34.86
N LEU A 55 22.33 15.04 33.91
CA LEU A 55 23.04 15.04 32.63
C LEU A 55 22.25 15.84 31.58
N GLU A 56 22.97 16.54 30.70
CA GLU A 56 22.34 17.32 29.63
C GLU A 56 21.49 16.43 28.71
N THR A 57 20.24 16.82 28.48
CA THR A 57 19.35 16.12 27.56
C THR A 57 19.43 16.75 26.19
N GLU A 58 19.63 15.92 25.17
CA GLU A 58 19.36 16.34 23.80
C GLU A 58 17.84 16.41 23.59
N PRO A 59 17.25 17.57 23.28
CA PRO A 59 15.88 17.59 22.79
C PRO A 59 15.81 16.68 21.55
N SER A 60 14.64 16.10 21.29
CA SER A 60 14.40 15.50 19.97
C SER A 60 14.23 16.61 18.93
N SER A 61 15.23 17.48 18.78
CA SER A 61 15.31 18.52 17.77
C SER A 61 15.80 17.87 16.49
N GLY A 62 14.88 17.16 15.86
CA GLY A 62 15.06 16.61 14.54
C GLY A 62 13.71 16.55 13.87
N THR A 63 13.62 17.08 12.66
CA THR A 63 12.45 16.89 11.82
C THR A 63 12.22 15.39 11.66
N ARG A 64 11.07 14.89 12.13
CA ARG A 64 10.70 13.46 11.99
C ARG A 64 10.35 13.10 10.55
N THR A 65 10.26 14.11 9.67
CA THR A 65 10.05 13.97 8.23
C THR A 65 11.37 13.65 7.56
N ALA A 66 11.43 12.49 6.89
CA ALA A 66 12.53 12.19 5.98
C ALA A 66 12.53 13.18 4.81
N PRO A 67 13.69 13.55 4.25
CA PRO A 67 13.76 14.50 3.13
C PRO A 67 12.99 14.00 1.90
N LYS A 68 12.54 14.94 1.06
CA LYS A 68 11.88 14.64 -0.21
C LYS A 68 12.81 13.79 -1.08
N PRO A 69 12.33 12.65 -1.63
CA PRO A 69 13.10 11.87 -2.59
C PRO A 69 13.53 12.72 -3.81
N GLU A 70 14.74 12.46 -4.30
CA GLU A 70 15.26 13.11 -5.51
C GLU A 70 14.38 12.77 -6.73
N GLY A 71 14.09 13.77 -7.56
CA GLY A 71 13.24 13.61 -8.75
C GLY A 71 11.73 13.56 -8.50
N LEU A 72 11.27 13.64 -7.24
CA LEU A 72 9.84 13.69 -6.93
C LEU A 72 9.29 15.11 -7.14
N GLU A 73 8.37 15.24 -8.10
CA GLU A 73 7.65 16.48 -8.39
C GLU A 73 6.40 16.61 -7.50
N LEU A 74 6.23 17.79 -6.92
CA LEU A 74 5.04 18.18 -6.17
C LEU A 74 4.38 19.38 -6.88
N PRO A 75 3.05 19.57 -6.74
CA PRO A 75 2.41 20.81 -7.16
C PRO A 75 3.05 22.05 -6.51
N ASP A 76 3.01 23.19 -7.21
CA ASP A 76 3.65 24.45 -6.77
C ASP A 76 3.09 24.99 -5.44
N ASP A 77 1.89 24.57 -5.04
CA ASP A 77 1.22 24.96 -3.80
C ASP A 77 1.46 23.99 -2.63
N MET A 78 2.32 22.98 -2.80
CA MET A 78 2.56 21.92 -1.81
C MET A 78 4.03 21.80 -1.38
N GLU A 79 4.26 21.89 -0.08
CA GLU A 79 5.57 21.70 0.53
C GLU A 79 5.69 20.33 1.19
N TRP A 80 6.77 19.60 0.88
CA TRP A 80 6.99 18.23 1.37
C TRP A 80 6.93 18.11 2.89
N ASP A 81 7.48 19.09 3.60
CA ASP A 81 7.54 19.11 5.07
C ASP A 81 6.19 19.43 5.73
N GLU A 82 5.23 19.94 4.96
CA GLU A 82 3.87 20.23 5.42
C GLU A 82 2.88 19.11 5.10
N LEU A 83 3.23 18.20 4.17
CA LEU A 83 2.41 17.04 3.83
C LEU A 83 2.20 16.10 5.02
N SER A 84 1.01 15.50 5.11
CA SER A 84 0.76 14.40 6.03
C SER A 84 1.61 13.18 5.69
N GLN A 85 1.77 12.26 6.65
CA GLN A 85 2.46 10.99 6.42
C GLN A 85 1.85 10.21 5.25
N ASP A 86 0.51 10.20 5.15
CA ASP A 86 -0.22 9.51 4.09
C ASP A 86 -0.01 10.19 2.72
N GLN A 87 -0.06 11.52 2.65
CA GLN A 87 0.20 12.26 1.41
C GLN A 87 1.62 11.99 0.89
N ARG A 88 2.62 12.03 1.78
CA ARG A 88 4.00 11.66 1.41
C ARG A 88 4.11 10.23 0.91
N TRP A 89 3.39 9.31 1.54
CA TRP A 89 3.33 7.92 1.09
C TRP A 89 2.74 7.82 -0.31
N HIS A 90 1.64 8.53 -0.60
CA HIS A 90 1.00 8.55 -1.91
C HIS A 90 1.92 9.06 -3.01
N TYR A 91 2.57 10.23 -2.83
CA TYR A 91 3.49 10.77 -3.82
C TYR A 91 4.72 9.89 -4.03
N LYS A 92 5.29 9.37 -2.93
CA LYS A 92 6.46 8.47 -3.00
C LYS A 92 6.16 7.17 -3.75
N HIS A 93 4.93 6.66 -3.67
CA HIS A 93 4.54 5.38 -4.24
C HIS A 93 3.59 5.54 -5.44
N ALA A 94 3.48 6.73 -6.03
CA ALA A 94 2.56 6.98 -7.13
C ALA A 94 2.81 6.04 -8.32
N GLU A 95 4.08 5.87 -8.72
CA GLU A 95 4.49 4.94 -9.77
C GLU A 95 4.18 3.49 -9.41
N TRP A 96 4.55 3.06 -8.19
CA TRP A 96 4.28 1.70 -7.71
C TRP A 96 2.79 1.38 -7.63
N ASN A 97 1.97 2.32 -7.14
CA ASN A 97 0.52 2.20 -7.07
C ASN A 97 -0.09 2.12 -8.47
N THR A 98 0.43 2.91 -9.41
CA THR A 98 0.03 2.89 -10.82
C THR A 98 0.37 1.54 -11.45
N GLU A 99 1.62 1.09 -11.31
CA GLU A 99 2.08 -0.19 -11.83
C GLU A 99 1.31 -1.37 -11.24
N ARG A 100 1.09 -1.38 -9.92
CA ARG A 100 0.27 -2.38 -9.24
C ARG A 100 -1.16 -2.41 -9.81
N SER A 101 -1.76 -1.25 -10.05
CA SER A 101 -3.10 -1.15 -10.63
C SER A 101 -3.13 -1.68 -12.07
N LEU A 102 -2.13 -1.35 -12.89
CA LEU A 102 -2.01 -1.84 -14.26
C LEU A 102 -1.84 -3.36 -14.30
N ARG A 103 -0.92 -3.93 -13.50
CA ARG A 103 -0.71 -5.38 -13.38
C ARG A 103 -1.97 -6.11 -12.96
N ARG A 104 -2.75 -5.54 -12.04
CA ARG A 104 -4.04 -6.11 -11.61
C ARG A 104 -5.06 -6.14 -12.76
N ARG A 105 -5.20 -5.04 -13.51
CA ARG A 105 -6.09 -4.95 -14.68
C ARG A 105 -5.71 -5.96 -15.75
N GLU A 106 -4.42 -6.09 -16.03
CA GLU A 106 -3.87 -7.07 -16.98
C GLU A 106 -4.18 -8.51 -16.53
N SER A 107 -3.92 -8.83 -15.26
CA SER A 107 -4.21 -10.14 -14.68
C SER A 107 -5.69 -10.50 -14.79
N HIS A 108 -6.59 -9.57 -14.45
CA HIS A 108 -8.03 -9.78 -14.57
C HIS A 108 -8.46 -9.96 -16.03
N ARG A 109 -7.91 -9.19 -16.97
CA ARG A 109 -8.17 -9.36 -18.40
C ARG A 109 -7.70 -10.72 -18.91
N ALA A 110 -6.50 -11.15 -18.53
CA ALA A 110 -5.97 -12.46 -18.89
C ALA A 110 -6.83 -13.61 -18.33
N TRP A 111 -7.32 -13.47 -17.09
CA TRP A 111 -8.25 -14.42 -16.47
C TRP A 111 -9.60 -14.46 -17.20
N ALA A 112 -10.19 -13.30 -17.50
CA ALA A 112 -11.44 -13.20 -18.26
C ALA A 112 -11.33 -13.86 -19.64
N ASN A 113 -10.25 -13.59 -20.36
CA ASN A 113 -9.97 -14.22 -21.67
C ASN A 113 -9.86 -15.74 -21.58
N LYS A 114 -9.21 -16.27 -20.52
CA LYS A 114 -9.14 -17.72 -20.27
C LYS A 114 -10.52 -18.30 -20.01
N LEU A 115 -11.37 -17.58 -19.27
CA LEU A 115 -12.72 -18.03 -18.97
C LEU A 115 -13.60 -18.09 -20.22
N GLN A 116 -13.53 -17.07 -21.10
CA GLN A 116 -14.22 -17.09 -22.39
C GLN A 116 -13.87 -18.33 -23.23
N ARG A 117 -12.57 -18.68 -23.31
CA ARG A 117 -12.14 -19.91 -24.00
C ARG A 117 -12.67 -21.17 -23.32
N ARG A 118 -12.63 -21.22 -21.98
CA ARG A 118 -13.15 -22.39 -21.22
C ARG A 118 -14.66 -22.57 -21.38
N ARG A 119 -15.41 -21.48 -21.56
CA ARG A 119 -16.85 -21.52 -21.87
C ARG A 119 -17.16 -21.89 -23.33
N GLY A 120 -16.14 -22.18 -24.15
CA GLY A 120 -16.30 -22.66 -25.53
C GLY A 120 -16.29 -21.56 -26.61
N GLY A 121 -16.07 -20.29 -26.25
CA GLY A 121 -16.14 -19.17 -27.18
C GLY A 121 -17.54 -18.57 -27.28
N CYS A 122 -17.89 -18.03 -28.45
CA CYS A 122 -19.20 -17.46 -28.71
C CYS A 122 -20.29 -18.55 -28.67
N THR A 123 -21.41 -18.31 -28.00
CA THR A 123 -22.53 -19.25 -27.95
C THR A 123 -23.37 -19.29 -29.24
N ARG A 124 -23.14 -18.36 -30.17
CA ARG A 124 -23.93 -18.18 -31.40
C ARG A 124 -23.16 -18.49 -32.70
N CYS A 125 -21.84 -18.63 -32.65
CA CYS A 125 -21.00 -18.98 -33.80
C CYS A 125 -19.66 -19.57 -33.35
N ASP A 126 -18.83 -20.04 -34.30
CA ASP A 126 -17.58 -20.74 -34.01
C ASP A 126 -16.40 -19.83 -33.60
N GLU A 127 -16.64 -18.55 -33.30
CA GLU A 127 -15.58 -17.64 -32.86
C GLU A 127 -15.11 -18.02 -31.44
N THR A 128 -13.80 -18.22 -31.30
CA THR A 128 -13.15 -18.65 -30.04
C THR A 128 -12.00 -17.75 -29.62
N ASN A 129 -11.67 -16.73 -30.41
CA ASN A 129 -10.63 -15.75 -30.11
C ASN A 129 -11.14 -14.72 -29.09
N PRO A 130 -10.61 -14.68 -27.84
CA PRO A 130 -11.04 -13.76 -26.78
C PRO A 130 -10.99 -12.29 -27.16
N VAL A 131 -10.13 -11.90 -28.10
CA VAL A 131 -10.08 -10.51 -28.59
C VAL A 131 -11.39 -10.11 -29.28
N CYS A 132 -12.12 -11.08 -29.83
CA CYS A 132 -13.40 -10.89 -30.47
C CYS A 132 -14.60 -11.15 -29.54
N LEU A 133 -14.38 -11.58 -28.29
CA LEU A 133 -15.44 -12.07 -27.39
C LEU A 133 -15.74 -11.06 -26.28
N ASP A 134 -17.02 -10.93 -25.96
CA ASP A 134 -17.58 -10.11 -24.91
C ASP A 134 -18.47 -10.95 -23.98
N PHE A 135 -18.65 -10.48 -22.75
CA PHE A 135 -19.67 -10.98 -21.84
C PHE A 135 -20.96 -10.20 -22.07
N HIS A 136 -22.02 -10.91 -22.46
CA HIS A 136 -23.36 -10.38 -22.67
C HIS A 136 -24.27 -10.85 -21.54
N HIS A 137 -24.92 -9.91 -20.85
CA HIS A 137 -25.86 -10.23 -19.78
C HIS A 137 -27.11 -10.87 -20.38
N VAL A 138 -27.56 -11.98 -19.82
CA VAL A 138 -28.78 -12.65 -20.28
C VAL A 138 -30.02 -11.84 -19.88
N ASP A 139 -29.96 -11.23 -18.70
CA ASP A 139 -30.95 -10.28 -18.20
C ASP A 139 -30.25 -8.94 -17.92
N GLU A 140 -30.66 -7.88 -18.63
CA GLU A 140 -30.11 -6.54 -18.45
C GLU A 140 -30.60 -5.88 -17.14
N GLU A 141 -31.67 -6.35 -16.50
CA GLU A 141 -32.14 -5.83 -15.20
C GLU A 141 -31.27 -6.31 -14.03
N GLU A 142 -30.63 -7.47 -14.16
CA GLU A 142 -29.74 -8.03 -13.12
C GLU A 142 -28.29 -7.51 -13.19
N LYS A 143 -27.96 -6.74 -14.22
CA LYS A 143 -26.64 -6.18 -14.49
C LYS A 143 -26.30 -5.06 -13.50
N GLU A 144 -25.18 -5.21 -12.81
CA GLU A 144 -24.56 -4.11 -12.07
C GLU A 144 -23.76 -3.22 -13.04
N MET A 145 -22.91 -3.83 -13.86
CA MET A 145 -22.01 -3.11 -14.76
C MET A 145 -21.42 -4.03 -15.82
N ALA A 146 -21.11 -3.48 -17.00
CA ALA A 146 -20.33 -4.21 -18.00
C ALA A 146 -19.00 -4.75 -17.42
N VAL A 147 -18.77 -6.06 -17.53
CA VAL A 147 -17.56 -6.75 -17.04
C VAL A 147 -16.26 -6.06 -17.47
N GLY A 148 -16.19 -5.60 -18.73
CA GLY A 148 -15.02 -4.87 -19.25
C GLY A 148 -14.73 -3.57 -18.48
N LYS A 149 -15.77 -2.84 -18.04
CA LYS A 149 -15.63 -1.64 -17.20
C LYS A 149 -15.20 -2.00 -15.78
N MET A 150 -15.73 -3.06 -15.18
CA MET A 150 -15.31 -3.51 -13.85
C MET A 150 -13.82 -3.88 -13.81
N ILE A 151 -13.32 -4.52 -14.88
CA ILE A 151 -11.88 -4.79 -15.05
C ILE A 151 -11.10 -3.48 -15.16
N ALA A 152 -11.54 -2.55 -16.01
CA ALA A 152 -10.86 -1.25 -16.21
C ALA A 152 -10.80 -0.42 -14.93
N PHE A 153 -11.87 -0.42 -14.13
CA PHE A 153 -11.93 0.27 -12.84
C PHE A 153 -11.25 -0.50 -11.70
N GLY A 154 -10.76 -1.71 -11.94
CA GLY A 154 -9.98 -2.47 -10.96
C GLY A 154 -10.81 -3.05 -9.81
N TYR A 155 -12.02 -3.51 -10.09
CA TYR A 155 -12.89 -4.16 -9.11
C TYR A 155 -12.26 -5.45 -8.56
N ALA A 156 -12.72 -5.90 -7.39
CA ALA A 156 -12.31 -7.21 -6.82
C ALA A 156 -12.66 -8.34 -7.79
N LYS A 157 -11.82 -9.38 -7.84
CA LYS A 157 -12.00 -10.48 -8.80
C LYS A 157 -13.32 -11.18 -8.56
N GLU A 158 -13.68 -11.38 -7.30
CA GLU A 158 -14.90 -12.02 -6.84
C GLU A 158 -16.13 -11.28 -7.37
N ARG A 159 -16.14 -9.94 -7.24
CA ARG A 159 -17.23 -9.10 -7.81
C ARG A 159 -17.34 -9.21 -9.33
N ILE A 160 -16.21 -9.34 -10.02
CA ILE A 160 -16.21 -9.51 -11.48
C ILE A 160 -16.74 -10.91 -11.85
N GLU A 161 -16.39 -11.92 -11.05
CA GLU A 161 -16.85 -13.30 -11.21
C GLU A 161 -18.36 -13.42 -11.01
N ASP A 162 -18.89 -12.81 -9.95
CA ASP A 162 -20.34 -12.76 -9.69
C ASP A 162 -21.13 -12.14 -10.85
N GLU A 163 -20.60 -11.08 -11.48
CA GLU A 163 -21.23 -10.46 -12.64
C GLU A 163 -21.12 -11.33 -13.91
N ILE A 164 -19.99 -12.02 -14.10
CA ILE A 164 -19.77 -12.92 -15.24
C ILE A 164 -20.70 -14.15 -15.20
N GLU A 165 -21.14 -14.61 -14.03
CA GLU A 165 -22.10 -15.71 -13.91
C GLU A 165 -23.49 -15.37 -14.51
N LYS A 166 -23.83 -14.08 -14.60
CA LYS A 166 -25.05 -13.60 -15.27
C LYS A 166 -24.92 -13.47 -16.79
N CYS A 167 -23.73 -13.77 -17.32
CA CYS A 167 -23.39 -13.52 -18.71
C CYS A 167 -23.24 -14.79 -19.55
N ILE A 168 -23.68 -14.73 -20.80
CA ILE A 168 -23.20 -15.60 -21.88
C ILE A 168 -22.01 -14.95 -22.61
N VAL A 169 -21.23 -15.76 -23.31
CA VAL A 169 -20.11 -15.27 -24.12
C VAL A 169 -20.56 -15.13 -25.57
N LEU A 170 -20.41 -13.93 -26.14
CA LEU A 170 -20.75 -13.64 -27.53
C LEU A 170 -19.58 -12.97 -28.23
N CYS A 171 -19.40 -13.22 -29.53
CA CYS A 171 -18.48 -12.41 -30.31
C CYS A 171 -19.09 -11.02 -30.57
N ALA A 172 -18.25 -10.02 -30.85
CA ALA A 172 -18.67 -8.64 -31.06
C ALA A 172 -19.78 -8.49 -32.13
N ASN A 173 -19.78 -9.35 -33.16
CA ASN A 173 -20.82 -9.33 -34.19
C ASN A 173 -22.15 -9.95 -33.71
N CYS A 174 -22.11 -11.10 -33.04
CA CYS A 174 -23.31 -11.72 -32.45
C CYS A 174 -23.88 -10.83 -31.34
N HIS A 175 -23.02 -10.24 -30.51
CA HIS A 175 -23.43 -9.32 -29.46
C HIS A 175 -24.17 -8.10 -30.00
N ARG A 176 -23.68 -7.47 -31.08
CA ARG A 176 -24.40 -6.37 -31.75
C ARG A 176 -25.74 -6.79 -32.33
N LYS A 177 -25.87 -8.03 -32.82
CA LYS A 177 -27.13 -8.57 -33.33
C LYS A 177 -28.16 -8.79 -32.21
N GLU A 178 -27.74 -9.22 -31.02
CA GLU A 178 -28.66 -9.34 -29.87
C GLU A 178 -29.23 -7.98 -29.43
N HIS A 179 -28.40 -6.94 -29.44
CA HIS A 179 -28.86 -5.57 -29.14
C HIS A 179 -29.60 -4.91 -30.31
N TYR A 180 -29.70 -5.58 -31.45
CA TYR A 180 -30.40 -5.06 -32.61
C TYR A 180 -31.89 -5.39 -32.47
N ASP A 181 -32.72 -4.37 -32.25
CA ASP A 181 -34.16 -4.51 -32.19
C ASP A 181 -34.74 -4.59 -33.62
N GLU A 182 -35.31 -5.74 -33.99
CA GLU A 182 -35.91 -5.99 -35.32
C GLU A 182 -37.17 -5.15 -35.59
N SER A 183 -37.69 -4.38 -34.63
CA SER A 183 -38.92 -3.56 -34.78
C SER A 183 -38.81 -2.36 -35.74
N THR A 184 -37.70 -2.21 -36.47
CA THR A 184 -37.41 -1.03 -37.30
C THR A 184 -37.41 -1.30 -38.82
N PHE A 185 -37.93 -2.44 -39.28
CA PHE A 185 -38.08 -2.72 -40.72
C PHE A 185 -39.51 -3.14 -41.11
#